data_AF-A0A1G5WZK2-F1
#
_entry.id   AF-A0A1G5WZK2-F1
#
_cell.length_a   1.000
_cell.length_b   1.000
_cell.length_c   1.000
_cell.angle_alpha   90.00
_cell.angle_beta   90.00
_cell.angle_gamma   90.00
#
_symmetry.space_group_name_H-M   'P 1'
#
loop_
_entity.id
_entity.type
_entity.pdbx_description
1 polymer ?
#
loop_
_entity_poly.entity_id
_entity_poly.type
_entity_poly.pdbx_seq_one_letter_code
_entity_poly.pdbx_strand_id
1 'polypeptide(L)'
;MFDKLKKAFGGSEEPKAPKAEEKVEAAPVETPVETAPAEEPKAASAKPRIGYIHLSGCTGDAMSLTENYDILATVLTDMVDIVYGQTLVDKWIHGTFAEEMPEMDVCLIEGSVCLQDEHSVHELLEARKKSGLIVAFGSCAVTGCFTTYARGGQQAQPKHESFLPISSLVKVDAALPGCPVAPEMIAKTVVAVCEGDLDYLKPAMDWAACDKGCGCDVLTNVIRQGLCSGCGTCGLACPTRAMGYSEGRPSCDKDRCIKCGTCYMMCPRSWLPEGRIKKETGL
;
A
#
# COMPACT_ATOMS: atom_id res chain seq x y z
N MET A 1 -5.64 19.43 -6.26
CA MET A 1 -5.85 17.98 -6.49
C MET A 1 -5.29 17.16 -5.33
N PHE A 2 -3.99 17.31 -5.06
CA PHE A 2 -3.34 16.78 -3.86
C PHE A 2 -3.96 17.26 -2.55
N ASP A 3 -4.51 18.48 -2.47
CA ASP A 3 -5.25 18.89 -1.26
C ASP A 3 -6.53 18.09 -1.03
N LYS A 4 -7.17 17.58 -2.10
CA LYS A 4 -8.33 16.67 -1.98
C LYS A 4 -7.88 15.28 -1.54
N LEU A 5 -6.75 14.79 -2.06
CA LEU A 5 -6.12 13.55 -1.59
C LEU A 5 -5.71 13.70 -0.11
N LYS A 6 -4.87 14.68 0.26
CA LYS A 6 -4.45 14.96 1.64
C LYS A 6 -5.64 15.10 2.61
N LYS A 7 -6.76 15.71 2.18
CA LYS A 7 -8.01 15.78 2.99
C LYS A 7 -8.73 14.43 3.07
N ALA A 8 -8.74 13.63 2.01
CA ALA A 8 -9.35 12.29 1.99
C ALA A 8 -8.55 11.23 2.76
N PHE A 9 -7.22 11.33 2.76
CA PHE A 9 -6.30 10.42 3.46
C PHE A 9 -6.01 10.82 4.91
N GLY A 10 -6.54 11.96 5.38
CA GLY A 10 -6.32 12.47 6.72
C GLY A 10 -4.84 12.79 6.95
N GLY A 11 -4.42 13.96 6.49
CA GLY A 11 -3.11 14.53 6.82
C GLY A 11 -2.80 14.41 8.32
N SER A 12 -1.52 14.33 8.66
CA SER A 12 -0.98 14.11 10.01
C SER A 12 -1.73 14.92 11.07
N GLU A 13 -2.62 14.28 11.83
CA GLU A 13 -3.03 14.81 13.11
C GLU A 13 -1.89 14.53 14.10
N GLU A 14 -1.36 15.58 14.70
CA GLU A 14 -0.50 15.47 15.88
C GLU A 14 -1.22 14.65 16.96
N PRO A 15 -0.51 13.81 17.73
CA PRO A 15 -1.14 12.95 18.73
C PRO A 15 -1.80 13.81 19.82
N LYS A 16 -3.14 13.90 19.78
CA LYS A 16 -3.91 14.47 20.88
C LYS A 16 -4.05 13.43 21.99
N ALA A 17 -3.56 13.79 23.17
CA ALA A 17 -3.75 13.05 24.40
C ALA A 17 -5.25 12.85 24.73
N PRO A 18 -5.64 11.73 25.37
CA PRO A 18 -7.03 11.33 25.48
C PRO A 18 -7.78 12.20 26.50
N LYS A 19 -8.97 12.70 26.12
CA LYS A 19 -9.99 13.16 27.06
C LYS A 19 -11.35 12.57 26.72
N ALA A 20 -12.09 12.34 27.80
CA ALA A 20 -13.27 11.51 27.95
C ALA A 20 -14.53 12.04 27.25
N GLU A 21 -15.39 11.07 26.92
CA GLU A 21 -16.83 11.04 26.64
C GLU A 21 -17.61 12.37 26.59
N GLU A 22 -18.35 12.59 25.48
CA GLU A 22 -19.79 12.88 25.55
C GLU A 22 -20.52 12.68 24.19
N LYS A 23 -21.86 12.67 24.27
CA LYS A 23 -22.85 11.93 23.46
C LYS A 23 -23.18 12.54 22.08
N VAL A 24 -23.72 11.67 21.22
CA VAL A 24 -24.31 11.95 19.90
C VAL A 24 -25.81 12.16 20.03
N GLU A 25 -26.34 13.23 19.43
CA GLU A 25 -27.75 13.33 18.98
C GLU A 25 -27.83 13.98 17.60
N ALA A 26 -28.93 13.67 16.88
CA ALA A 26 -29.06 13.60 15.43
C ALA A 26 -29.53 14.90 14.71
N ALA A 27 -29.42 14.86 13.38
CA ALA A 27 -29.76 15.89 12.36
C ALA A 27 -31.27 16.19 12.21
N PRO A 28 -31.65 17.29 11.50
CA PRO A 28 -32.18 17.16 10.12
C PRO A 28 -31.86 18.37 9.16
N VAL A 29 -31.55 18.17 7.85
CA VAL A 29 -32.38 18.17 6.59
C VAL A 29 -32.34 19.48 5.74
N GLU A 30 -31.74 19.34 4.54
CA GLU A 30 -32.00 19.84 3.14
C GLU A 30 -32.28 21.31 2.66
N THR A 31 -31.44 21.69 1.67
CA THR A 31 -31.64 22.45 0.37
C THR A 31 -31.89 23.98 0.38
N PRO A 32 -31.59 24.76 -0.70
CA PRO A 32 -31.41 24.38 -2.14
C PRO A 32 -30.20 24.99 -2.92
N VAL A 33 -30.10 24.54 -4.16
CA VAL A 33 -29.12 24.79 -5.24
C VAL A 33 -29.19 26.22 -5.79
N GLU A 34 -28.04 26.83 -6.07
CA GLU A 34 -27.91 28.01 -6.94
C GLU A 34 -26.76 27.82 -7.95
N THR A 35 -26.98 28.28 -9.18
CA THR A 35 -26.20 27.96 -10.40
C THR A 35 -25.09 28.96 -10.73
N ALA A 36 -23.92 28.41 -11.07
CA ALA A 36 -22.83 28.83 -12.00
C ALA A 36 -22.36 30.31 -12.07
N PRO A 37 -21.03 30.51 -12.21
CA PRO A 37 -20.52 30.80 -13.56
C PRO A 37 -19.24 30.04 -13.94
N ALA A 38 -18.96 30.05 -15.24
CA ALA A 38 -17.94 29.30 -15.96
C ALA A 38 -16.51 29.46 -15.42
N GLU A 39 -15.78 28.33 -15.31
CA GLU A 39 -14.33 28.32 -15.05
C GLU A 39 -13.56 28.19 -16.37
N GLU A 40 -12.73 29.20 -16.61
CA GLU A 40 -11.61 29.26 -17.54
C GLU A 40 -10.54 28.17 -17.24
N PRO A 41 -9.63 27.86 -18.19
CA PRO A 41 -8.97 26.55 -18.25
C PRO A 41 -8.00 26.33 -17.08
N LYS A 42 -8.17 25.19 -16.40
CA LYS A 42 -7.34 24.74 -15.28
C LYS A 42 -5.86 24.80 -15.61
N ALA A 43 -5.12 25.53 -14.77
CA ALA A 43 -3.67 25.51 -14.72
C ALA A 43 -3.15 24.05 -14.67
N ALA A 44 -2.13 23.76 -15.47
CA ALA A 44 -1.48 22.45 -15.52
C ALA A 44 -1.03 22.04 -14.11
N SER A 45 -1.55 20.92 -13.62
CA SER A 45 -1.19 20.34 -12.32
C SER A 45 0.30 20.00 -12.31
N ALA A 46 1.05 20.44 -11.30
CA ALA A 46 2.43 20.01 -11.08
C ALA A 46 2.48 18.48 -10.90
N LYS A 47 3.57 17.85 -11.37
CA LYS A 47 3.78 16.39 -11.25
C LYS A 47 3.86 15.99 -9.78
N PRO A 48 3.25 14.86 -9.38
CA PRO A 48 3.38 14.32 -8.03
C PRO A 48 4.83 14.05 -7.68
N ARG A 49 5.29 14.52 -6.52
CA ARG A 49 6.63 14.22 -6.00
C ARG A 49 6.60 12.88 -5.26
N ILE A 50 7.27 11.88 -5.82
CA ILE A 50 7.26 10.50 -5.32
C ILE A 50 8.59 10.17 -4.64
N GLY A 51 8.52 9.57 -3.46
CA GLY A 51 9.62 8.84 -2.85
C GLY A 51 9.52 7.34 -3.09
N TYR A 52 10.65 6.69 -3.31
CA TYR A 52 10.78 5.24 -3.22
C TYR A 52 11.81 4.91 -2.13
N ILE A 53 11.35 4.34 -1.02
CA ILE A 53 12.21 3.97 0.10
C ILE A 53 12.26 2.45 0.20
N HIS A 54 13.48 1.92 0.24
CA HIS A 54 13.77 0.50 0.34
C HIS A 54 14.25 0.17 1.76
N LEU A 55 13.37 -0.44 2.56
CA LEU A 55 13.73 -0.95 3.88
C LEU A 55 14.27 -2.39 3.74
N SER A 56 13.81 -3.33 4.57
CA SER A 56 14.15 -4.76 4.43
C SER A 56 13.27 -5.41 3.36
N GLY A 57 13.42 -4.94 2.12
CA GLY A 57 12.74 -5.44 0.91
C GLY A 57 13.65 -6.31 0.04
N CYS A 58 13.19 -6.65 -1.16
CA CYS A 58 14.00 -7.40 -2.15
C CYS A 58 14.20 -6.65 -3.48
N THR A 59 13.71 -5.40 -3.56
CA THR A 59 13.59 -4.56 -4.76
C THR A 59 12.59 -5.13 -5.79
N GLY A 60 11.92 -6.25 -5.48
CA GLY A 60 11.02 -6.91 -6.42
C GLY A 60 9.78 -6.08 -6.76
N ASP A 61 9.31 -5.25 -5.85
CA ASP A 61 8.16 -4.38 -6.10
C ASP A 61 8.57 -3.21 -6.99
N ALA A 62 9.75 -2.63 -6.78
CA ALA A 62 10.33 -1.66 -7.72
C ALA A 62 10.61 -2.25 -9.10
N MET A 63 11.08 -3.50 -9.19
CA MET A 63 11.21 -4.19 -10.49
C MET A 63 9.86 -4.35 -11.17
N SER A 64 8.82 -4.73 -10.43
CA SER A 64 7.46 -4.81 -10.98
C SER A 64 6.94 -3.46 -11.49
N LEU A 65 7.29 -2.35 -10.84
CA LEU A 65 7.00 -1.01 -11.35
C LEU A 65 7.65 -0.78 -12.73
N THR A 66 8.92 -1.18 -12.90
CA THR A 66 9.66 -0.99 -14.16
C THR A 66 9.28 -1.98 -15.27
N GLU A 67 8.59 -3.07 -14.93
CA GLU A 67 8.02 -4.00 -15.92
C GLU A 67 6.79 -3.44 -16.66
N ASN A 68 6.36 -2.21 -16.37
CA ASN A 68 5.40 -1.46 -17.20
C ASN A 68 6.07 -0.89 -18.47
N TYR A 69 6.62 -1.77 -19.30
CA TYR A 69 7.60 -1.45 -20.35
C TYR A 69 7.21 -0.30 -21.28
N ASP A 70 6.01 -0.34 -21.85
CA ASP A 70 5.56 0.62 -22.87
C ASP A 70 5.35 2.03 -22.31
N ILE A 71 4.98 2.12 -21.03
CA ILE A 71 4.62 3.38 -20.37
C ILE A 71 5.68 3.88 -19.41
N LEU A 72 6.72 3.08 -19.11
CA LEU A 72 7.69 3.41 -18.06
C LEU A 72 8.35 4.78 -18.29
N ALA A 73 8.76 5.05 -19.54
CA ALA A 73 9.36 6.33 -19.89
C ALA A 73 8.37 7.48 -19.59
N THR A 74 7.14 7.39 -20.10
CA THR A 74 6.09 8.40 -19.86
C THR A 74 5.75 8.57 -18.39
N VAL A 75 5.69 7.48 -17.62
CA VAL A 75 5.46 7.54 -16.17
C VAL A 75 6.55 8.36 -15.49
N LEU A 76 7.82 8.03 -15.76
CA LEU A 76 8.97 8.65 -15.10
C LEU A 76 9.31 10.05 -15.61
N THR A 77 9.00 10.38 -16.87
CA THR A 77 9.32 11.69 -17.46
C THR A 77 8.16 12.66 -17.40
N ASP A 78 6.91 12.20 -17.53
CA ASP A 78 5.76 13.07 -17.78
C ASP A 78 4.71 13.01 -16.68
N MET A 79 4.52 11.84 -16.04
CA MET A 79 3.44 11.66 -15.06
C MET A 79 3.86 11.96 -13.62
N VAL A 80 5.02 11.48 -13.18
CA VAL A 80 5.50 11.64 -11.80
C VAL A 80 6.94 12.17 -11.76
N ASP A 81 7.34 12.72 -10.61
CA ASP A 81 8.71 13.14 -10.34
C ASP A 81 9.25 12.32 -9.16
N ILE A 82 10.16 11.37 -9.41
CA ILE A 82 10.80 10.58 -8.33
C ILE A 82 11.90 11.45 -7.72
N VAL A 83 11.63 12.00 -6.54
CA VAL A 83 12.49 13.00 -5.89
C VAL A 83 13.44 12.42 -4.86
N TYR A 84 13.23 11.16 -4.44
CA TYR A 84 14.00 10.51 -3.39
C TYR A 84 13.95 8.98 -3.50
N GLY A 85 15.05 8.33 -3.11
CA GLY A 85 15.23 6.88 -3.17
C GLY A 85 16.54 6.51 -3.85
N GLN A 86 17.53 6.12 -3.05
CA GLN A 86 18.93 5.94 -3.45
C GLN A 86 19.13 4.86 -4.51
N THR A 87 18.14 3.99 -4.72
CA THR A 87 18.12 3.04 -5.85
C THR A 87 17.99 3.73 -7.20
N LEU A 88 17.35 4.91 -7.26
CA LEU A 88 16.99 5.62 -8.50
C LEU A 88 17.47 7.08 -8.55
N VAL A 89 17.75 7.70 -7.39
CA VAL A 89 18.03 9.13 -7.27
C VAL A 89 19.29 9.35 -6.44
N ASP A 90 20.22 10.14 -6.97
CA ASP A 90 21.48 10.52 -6.33
C ASP A 90 21.28 11.59 -5.24
N LYS A 91 20.48 11.26 -4.21
CA LYS A 91 20.23 12.09 -3.02
C LYS A 91 20.37 11.27 -1.74
N TRP A 92 21.08 11.80 -0.75
CA TRP A 92 21.46 11.05 0.46
C TRP A 92 20.85 11.62 1.72
N ILE A 93 20.75 10.79 2.76
CA ILE A 93 20.38 11.16 4.12
C ILE A 93 21.66 11.05 4.98
N HIS A 94 22.20 12.18 5.43
CA HIS A 94 23.42 12.31 6.26
C HIS A 94 24.80 11.96 5.62
N GLY A 95 25.50 12.95 5.02
CA GLY A 95 26.98 12.92 4.86
C GLY A 95 27.59 13.34 3.50
N THR A 96 28.60 14.22 3.55
CA THR A 96 29.42 14.90 2.49
C THR A 96 28.73 15.72 1.40
N PHE A 97 27.46 15.48 1.07
CA PHE A 97 26.63 16.41 0.31
C PHE A 97 25.31 16.60 1.06
N ALA A 98 25.16 17.77 1.67
CA ALA A 98 24.14 18.10 2.66
C ALA A 98 22.75 18.29 2.05
N GLU A 99 22.03 17.22 1.78
CA GLU A 99 20.59 17.27 1.52
C GLU A 99 19.84 16.42 2.57
N GLU A 100 18.76 16.96 3.12
CA GLU A 100 17.82 16.19 3.95
C GLU A 100 16.85 15.43 3.04
N MET A 101 16.18 14.40 3.56
CA MET A 101 15.06 13.78 2.86
C MET A 101 14.06 14.88 2.44
N PRO A 102 13.76 15.03 1.13
CA PRO A 102 12.91 16.11 0.65
C PRO A 102 11.45 15.85 1.02
N GLU A 103 10.62 16.90 0.97
CA GLU A 103 9.17 16.71 1.05
C GLU A 103 8.63 15.98 -0.19
N MET A 104 7.72 15.04 0.07
CA MET A 104 7.13 14.12 -0.91
C MET A 104 5.60 14.17 -0.80
N ASP A 105 4.91 14.09 -1.93
CA ASP A 105 3.45 13.97 -1.94
C ASP A 105 3.03 12.54 -1.59
N VAL A 106 3.75 11.56 -2.14
CA VAL A 106 3.53 10.14 -1.92
C VAL A 106 4.88 9.46 -1.73
N CYS A 107 5.00 8.60 -0.73
CA CYS A 107 6.18 7.77 -0.52
C CYS A 107 5.79 6.30 -0.57
N LEU A 108 6.33 5.60 -1.55
CA LEU A 108 6.25 4.16 -1.70
C LEU A 108 7.33 3.55 -0.80
N ILE A 109 6.92 2.77 0.19
CA ILE A 109 7.86 2.08 1.09
C ILE A 109 7.81 0.60 0.82
N GLU A 110 8.91 0.07 0.31
CA GLU A 110 9.12 -1.36 0.07
C GLU A 110 9.82 -2.00 1.27
N GLY A 111 9.38 -3.20 1.64
CA GLY A 111 10.02 -4.00 2.67
C GLY A 111 9.46 -3.79 4.08
N SER A 112 9.70 -4.78 4.94
CA SER A 112 9.42 -4.66 6.37
C SER A 112 10.50 -3.83 7.06
N VAL A 113 10.26 -3.40 8.30
CA VAL A 113 11.26 -2.68 9.11
C VAL A 113 11.92 -3.60 10.15
N CYS A 114 13.25 -3.63 10.17
CA CYS A 114 14.04 -4.32 11.18
C CYS A 114 14.13 -3.47 12.45
N LEU A 115 13.66 -3.95 13.60
CA LEU A 115 13.67 -3.16 14.84
C LEU A 115 15.06 -2.98 15.45
N GLN A 116 16.03 -3.82 15.07
CA GLN A 116 17.40 -3.75 15.57
C GLN A 116 18.35 -2.95 14.67
N ASP A 117 17.85 -2.39 13.57
CA ASP A 117 18.57 -1.49 12.68
C ASP A 117 18.08 -0.05 12.85
N GLU A 118 18.89 0.79 13.50
CA GLU A 118 18.52 2.16 13.86
C GLU A 118 18.29 3.03 12.62
N HIS A 119 19.03 2.78 11.53
CA HIS A 119 18.88 3.52 10.28
C HIS A 119 17.51 3.25 9.64
N SER A 120 17.12 1.97 9.49
CA SER A 120 15.80 1.59 8.95
C SER A 120 14.64 2.22 9.74
N VAL A 121 14.73 2.24 11.07
CA VAL A 121 13.70 2.85 11.92
C VAL A 121 13.69 4.37 11.74
N HIS A 122 14.85 5.01 11.73
CA HIS A 122 14.96 6.46 11.52
C HIS A 122 14.40 6.88 10.16
N GLU A 123 14.80 6.19 9.09
CA GLU A 123 14.37 6.47 7.72
C GLU A 123 12.85 6.33 7.57
N LEU A 124 12.24 5.29 8.13
CA LEU A 124 10.78 5.12 8.13
C LEU A 124 10.06 6.26 8.87
N LEU A 125 10.57 6.67 10.03
CA LEU A 125 9.98 7.76 10.81
C LEU A 125 10.13 9.11 10.11
N GLU A 126 11.27 9.36 9.46
CA GLU A 126 11.50 10.57 8.67
C GLU A 126 10.64 10.60 7.41
N ALA A 127 10.52 9.46 6.71
CA ALA A 127 9.62 9.30 5.58
C ALA A 127 8.19 9.69 5.94
N ARG A 128 7.69 9.23 7.09
CA ARG A 128 6.35 9.62 7.55
C ARG A 128 6.22 11.12 7.81
N LYS A 129 7.25 11.78 8.34
CA LYS A 129 7.24 13.24 8.59
C LYS A 129 7.29 14.06 7.30
N LYS A 130 8.06 13.61 6.31
CA LYS A 130 8.31 14.33 5.05
C LYS A 130 7.32 13.97 3.94
N SER A 131 6.46 12.96 4.14
CA SER A 131 5.50 12.50 3.14
C SER A 131 4.07 12.91 3.47
N GLY A 132 3.36 13.44 2.47
CA GLY A 132 1.91 13.63 2.53
C GLY A 132 1.19 12.28 2.70
N LEU A 133 1.56 11.29 1.91
CA LEU A 133 0.99 9.94 1.92
C LEU A 133 2.08 8.87 2.02
N ILE A 134 1.83 7.84 2.84
CA ILE A 134 2.65 6.63 2.90
C ILE A 134 1.87 5.48 2.27
N VAL A 135 2.49 4.83 1.29
CA VAL A 135 1.98 3.63 0.64
C VAL A 135 2.86 2.46 1.03
N ALA A 136 2.29 1.48 1.73
CA ALA A 136 2.96 0.19 1.93
C ALA A 136 3.01 -0.54 0.59
N PHE A 137 4.20 -0.62 0.01
CA PHE A 137 4.44 -1.11 -1.33
C PHE A 137 4.99 -2.54 -1.27
N GLY A 138 4.16 -3.52 -1.64
CA GLY A 138 4.49 -4.93 -1.53
C GLY A 138 4.11 -5.55 -0.18
N SER A 139 3.88 -6.86 -0.19
CA SER A 139 3.41 -7.61 0.98
C SER A 139 4.41 -7.57 2.14
N CYS A 140 5.71 -7.35 1.91
CA CYS A 140 6.67 -7.19 3.00
C CYS A 140 6.35 -5.93 3.84
N ALA A 141 6.02 -4.82 3.18
CA ALA A 141 5.62 -3.59 3.86
C ALA A 141 4.23 -3.70 4.50
N VAL A 142 3.28 -4.37 3.81
CA VAL A 142 1.88 -4.51 4.27
C VAL A 142 1.75 -5.52 5.41
N THR A 143 2.24 -6.75 5.24
CA THR A 143 1.96 -7.86 6.16
C THR A 143 3.20 -8.50 6.79
N GLY A 144 4.40 -7.98 6.49
CA GLY A 144 5.68 -8.62 6.83
C GLY A 144 6.09 -9.75 5.87
N CYS A 145 5.13 -10.38 5.18
CA CYS A 145 5.40 -11.45 4.20
C CYS A 145 6.37 -12.50 4.76
N PHE A 146 7.38 -12.91 4.01
CA PHE A 146 8.32 -13.94 4.43
C PHE A 146 9.27 -13.47 5.56
N THR A 147 9.41 -12.16 5.83
CA THR A 147 10.25 -11.68 6.94
C THR A 147 9.59 -11.95 8.29
N THR A 148 8.29 -12.28 8.34
CA THR A 148 7.63 -12.83 9.53
C THR A 148 8.29 -14.13 10.04
N TYR A 149 9.06 -14.82 9.21
CA TYR A 149 9.81 -16.01 9.61
C TYR A 149 11.23 -15.71 10.13
N ALA A 150 11.69 -14.47 10.05
CA ALA A 150 12.99 -14.08 10.56
C ALA A 150 13.06 -14.31 12.08
N ARG A 151 14.23 -14.78 12.53
CA ARG A 151 14.49 -15.14 13.94
C ARG A 151 15.94 -14.86 14.38
N GLY A 152 16.66 -14.03 13.63
CA GLY A 152 18.05 -13.69 13.91
C GLY A 152 19.00 -14.88 13.87
N GLY A 153 20.16 -14.71 14.51
CA GLY A 153 21.21 -15.72 14.62
C GLY A 153 22.12 -15.87 13.40
N GLN A 154 21.85 -15.17 12.30
CA GLN A 154 22.66 -15.21 11.09
C GLN A 154 23.74 -14.11 11.08
N GLN A 155 24.95 -14.44 10.66
CA GLN A 155 26.06 -13.49 10.51
C GLN A 155 25.81 -12.51 9.34
N ALA A 156 26.37 -11.31 9.33
CA ALA A 156 27.26 -10.69 10.34
C ALA A 156 26.50 -9.90 11.43
N GLN A 157 25.17 -9.92 11.42
CA GLN A 157 24.33 -9.25 12.41
C GLN A 157 23.37 -10.25 13.07
N PRO A 158 23.85 -11.12 13.98
CA PRO A 158 23.00 -12.12 14.64
C PRO A 158 21.83 -11.49 15.42
N LYS A 159 21.95 -10.22 15.79
CA LYS A 159 20.93 -9.43 16.48
C LYS A 159 19.76 -8.98 15.60
N HIS A 160 19.88 -9.01 14.26
CA HIS A 160 18.79 -8.60 13.37
C HIS A 160 17.75 -9.73 13.30
N GLU A 161 16.76 -9.65 14.17
CA GLU A 161 15.83 -10.73 14.47
C GLU A 161 14.38 -10.39 14.18
N SER A 162 13.97 -9.14 14.45
CA SER A 162 12.56 -8.76 14.48
C SER A 162 12.22 -7.82 13.32
N PHE A 163 11.40 -8.32 12.40
CA PHE A 163 10.93 -7.57 11.25
C PHE A 163 9.41 -7.42 11.32
N LEU A 164 8.93 -6.18 11.24
CA LEU A 164 7.50 -5.85 11.31
C LEU A 164 7.03 -5.17 10.02
N PRO A 165 5.74 -5.31 9.66
CA PRO A 165 5.13 -4.44 8.66
C PRO A 165 5.21 -2.98 9.10
N ILE A 166 5.31 -2.06 8.14
CA ILE A 166 5.59 -0.65 8.44
C ILE A 166 4.45 0.03 9.22
N SER A 167 3.23 -0.48 9.09
CA SER A 167 2.03 -0.03 9.84
C SER A 167 2.17 -0.22 11.35
N SER A 168 3.12 -1.04 11.80
CA SER A 168 3.43 -1.21 13.23
C SER A 168 4.15 0.00 13.85
N LEU A 169 4.81 0.84 13.04
CA LEU A 169 5.61 1.98 13.51
C LEU A 169 5.04 3.33 13.05
N VAL A 170 4.40 3.39 11.88
CA VAL A 170 3.87 4.63 11.31
C VAL A 170 2.47 4.42 10.74
N LYS A 171 1.67 5.49 10.69
CA LYS A 171 0.39 5.48 9.96
C LYS A 171 0.66 5.28 8.47
N VAL A 172 0.06 4.24 7.89
CA VAL A 172 0.01 3.96 6.46
C VAL A 172 -1.33 4.47 5.92
N ASP A 173 -1.32 5.12 4.75
CA ASP A 173 -2.51 5.71 4.14
C ASP A 173 -3.10 4.84 3.02
N ALA A 174 -2.27 4.02 2.38
CA ALA A 174 -2.68 3.04 1.39
C ALA A 174 -1.75 1.82 1.38
N ALA A 175 -2.26 0.67 0.96
CA ALA A 175 -1.49 -0.56 0.78
C ALA A 175 -1.63 -1.09 -0.64
N LEU A 176 -0.50 -1.45 -1.24
CA LEU A 176 -0.43 -2.18 -2.51
C LEU A 176 0.13 -3.58 -2.22
N PRO A 177 -0.73 -4.57 -2.00
CA PRO A 177 -0.30 -5.92 -1.66
C PRO A 177 0.18 -6.72 -2.88
N GLY A 178 1.08 -7.68 -2.64
CA GLY A 178 1.63 -8.57 -3.65
C GLY A 178 3.07 -8.96 -3.33
N CYS A 179 3.54 -10.08 -3.88
CA CYS A 179 4.94 -10.50 -3.73
C CYS A 179 5.48 -11.02 -5.08
N PRO A 180 5.74 -10.14 -6.05
CA PRO A 180 5.61 -8.67 -5.97
C PRO A 180 4.18 -8.16 -6.22
N VAL A 181 3.93 -6.87 -6.02
CA VAL A 181 2.72 -6.19 -6.54
C VAL A 181 2.66 -6.39 -8.06
N ALA A 182 1.50 -6.58 -8.66
CA ALA A 182 1.39 -6.74 -10.11
C ALA A 182 1.69 -5.42 -10.86
N PRO A 183 2.45 -5.42 -11.97
CA PRO A 183 2.80 -4.21 -12.72
C PRO A 183 1.57 -3.35 -13.08
N GLU A 184 0.48 -4.00 -13.48
CA GLU A 184 -0.76 -3.35 -13.89
C GLU A 184 -1.48 -2.68 -12.71
N MET A 185 -1.37 -3.26 -11.50
CA MET A 185 -1.92 -2.65 -10.29
C MET A 185 -1.14 -1.38 -9.94
N ILE A 186 0.18 -1.40 -10.10
CA ILE A 186 1.04 -0.23 -9.88
C ILE A 186 0.66 0.88 -10.87
N ALA A 187 0.64 0.59 -12.17
CA ALA A 187 0.31 1.55 -13.22
C ALA A 187 -1.08 2.17 -13.01
N LYS A 188 -2.12 1.34 -12.77
CA LYS A 188 -3.47 1.85 -12.51
C LYS A 188 -3.53 2.72 -11.24
N THR A 189 -2.74 2.40 -10.21
CA THR A 189 -2.67 3.23 -9.00
C THR A 189 -2.02 4.58 -9.29
N VAL A 190 -0.92 4.62 -10.05
CA VAL A 190 -0.28 5.88 -10.48
C VAL A 190 -1.24 6.74 -11.27
N VAL A 191 -1.94 6.17 -12.25
CA VAL A 191 -2.99 6.87 -13.03
C VAL A 191 -4.09 7.39 -12.10
N ALA A 192 -4.62 6.55 -11.22
CA ALA A 192 -5.69 6.96 -10.29
C ALA A 192 -5.25 8.09 -9.34
N VAL A 193 -3.99 8.11 -8.89
CA VAL A 193 -3.43 9.22 -8.12
C VAL A 193 -3.33 10.49 -8.96
N CYS A 194 -2.83 10.37 -10.21
CA CYS A 194 -2.71 11.49 -11.15
C CYS A 194 -4.06 12.05 -11.61
N GLU A 195 -5.12 11.26 -11.58
CA GLU A 195 -6.50 11.64 -11.92
C GLU A 195 -7.38 11.95 -10.70
N GLY A 196 -6.92 11.60 -9.50
CA GLY A 196 -7.62 11.85 -8.24
C GLY A 196 -8.84 10.94 -8.09
N ASP A 197 -8.78 9.75 -8.68
CA ASP A 197 -9.83 8.74 -8.66
C ASP A 197 -9.85 8.02 -7.29
N LEU A 198 -10.46 8.68 -6.32
CA LEU A 198 -10.63 8.16 -4.97
C LEU A 198 -11.45 6.86 -4.94
N ASP A 199 -12.38 6.68 -5.88
CA ASP A 199 -13.20 5.46 -5.96
C ASP A 199 -12.33 4.25 -6.31
N TYR A 200 -11.34 4.41 -7.20
CA TYR A 200 -10.35 3.37 -7.49
C TYR A 200 -9.39 3.12 -6.33
N LEU A 201 -8.98 4.18 -5.63
CA LEU A 201 -7.98 4.08 -4.55
C LEU A 201 -8.55 3.56 -3.23
N LYS A 202 -9.88 3.60 -3.05
CA LYS A 202 -10.55 3.19 -1.82
C LYS A 202 -10.14 1.80 -1.30
N PRO A 203 -10.04 0.74 -2.11
CA PRO A 203 -9.58 -0.55 -1.61
C PRO A 203 -8.15 -0.49 -1.07
N ALA A 204 -7.24 0.24 -1.71
CA ALA A 204 -5.88 0.41 -1.21
C ALA A 204 -5.87 1.11 0.15
N MET A 205 -6.78 2.08 0.38
CA MET A 205 -6.98 2.72 1.68
C MET A 205 -7.54 1.76 2.74
N ASP A 206 -8.56 0.96 2.38
CA ASP A 206 -9.16 -0.01 3.29
C ASP A 206 -8.14 -1.07 3.75
N TRP A 207 -7.18 -1.41 2.88
CA TRP A 207 -6.08 -2.33 3.20
C TRP A 207 -4.91 -1.68 3.95
N ALA A 208 -4.88 -0.36 4.14
CA ALA A 208 -3.78 0.33 4.82
C ALA A 208 -3.59 -0.12 6.28
N ALA A 209 -4.69 -0.52 6.94
CA ALA A 209 -4.68 -1.04 8.31
C ALA A 209 -4.36 -2.54 8.39
N CYS A 210 -4.15 -3.22 7.25
CA CYS A 210 -3.74 -4.62 7.24
C CYS A 210 -2.29 -4.73 7.71
N ASP A 211 -2.05 -5.57 8.72
CA ASP A 211 -0.73 -5.81 9.33
C ASP A 211 -0.33 -7.30 9.32
N LYS A 212 -1.19 -8.16 8.78
CA LYS A 212 -1.01 -9.61 8.78
C LYS A 212 -1.62 -10.24 7.54
N GLY A 213 -0.97 -11.29 7.05
CA GLY A 213 -1.44 -12.07 5.92
C GLY A 213 -1.10 -13.54 6.09
N CYS A 214 -2.04 -14.43 5.76
CA CYS A 214 -1.83 -15.87 5.81
C CYS A 214 -2.84 -16.59 4.91
N GLY A 215 -2.45 -17.74 4.35
CA GLY A 215 -3.42 -18.64 3.69
C GLY A 215 -4.56 -19.10 4.62
N CYS A 216 -4.33 -19.08 5.94
CA CYS A 216 -5.37 -19.33 6.94
C CYS A 216 -6.50 -18.29 6.91
N ASP A 217 -6.28 -17.08 6.39
CA ASP A 217 -7.30 -16.03 6.35
C ASP A 217 -8.49 -16.44 5.47
N VAL A 218 -8.24 -17.22 4.41
CA VAL A 218 -9.31 -17.82 3.59
C VAL A 218 -10.14 -18.81 4.42
N LEU A 219 -9.51 -19.58 5.30
CA LEU A 219 -10.22 -20.50 6.19
C LEU A 219 -11.04 -19.73 7.24
N THR A 220 -10.44 -18.77 7.92
CA THR A 220 -11.06 -18.08 9.07
C THR A 220 -12.10 -17.05 8.66
N ASN A 221 -11.84 -16.31 7.58
CA ASN A 221 -12.63 -15.13 7.20
C ASN A 221 -13.57 -15.41 6.01
N VAL A 222 -13.42 -16.55 5.31
CA VAL A 222 -14.29 -16.91 4.18
C VAL A 222 -15.00 -18.25 4.39
N ILE A 223 -14.26 -19.34 4.62
CA ILE A 223 -14.86 -20.68 4.77
C ILE A 223 -15.69 -20.76 6.05
N ARG A 224 -15.11 -20.41 7.21
CA ARG A 224 -15.82 -20.46 8.50
C ARG A 224 -17.01 -19.50 8.56
N GLN A 225 -16.99 -18.44 7.76
CA GLN A 225 -18.10 -17.49 7.62
C GLN A 225 -19.20 -17.99 6.67
N GLY A 226 -19.06 -19.18 6.07
CA GLY A 226 -20.04 -19.73 5.13
C GLY A 226 -20.07 -19.03 3.76
N LEU A 227 -19.06 -18.21 3.44
CA LEU A 227 -19.04 -17.38 2.23
C LEU A 227 -18.39 -18.09 1.02
N CYS A 228 -17.63 -19.16 1.25
CA CYS A 228 -16.84 -19.82 0.21
C CYS A 228 -17.73 -20.55 -0.83
N SER A 229 -17.58 -20.18 -2.11
CA SER A 229 -18.23 -20.83 -3.24
C SER A 229 -17.34 -21.83 -4.01
N GLY A 230 -16.09 -22.03 -3.59
CA GLY A 230 -15.17 -22.97 -4.26
C GLY A 230 -14.64 -22.52 -5.63
N CYS A 231 -14.62 -21.21 -5.91
CA CYS A 231 -14.31 -20.67 -7.25
C CYS A 231 -12.86 -20.81 -7.74
N GLY A 232 -11.89 -21.05 -6.87
CA GLY A 232 -10.49 -21.23 -7.28
C GLY A 232 -9.59 -19.98 -7.19
N THR A 233 -10.15 -18.77 -7.04
CA THR A 233 -9.38 -17.50 -7.16
C THR A 233 -8.21 -17.41 -6.18
N CYS A 234 -8.39 -17.87 -4.93
CA CYS A 234 -7.32 -17.85 -3.93
C CYS A 234 -6.14 -18.78 -4.28
N GLY A 235 -6.38 -19.80 -5.11
CA GLY A 235 -5.36 -20.68 -5.67
C GLY A 235 -4.59 -20.03 -6.80
N LEU A 236 -5.33 -19.44 -7.74
CA LEU A 236 -4.78 -18.72 -8.88
C LEU A 236 -3.85 -17.58 -8.44
N ALA A 237 -4.29 -16.80 -7.45
CA ALA A 237 -3.59 -15.65 -6.92
C ALA A 237 -2.39 -16.00 -6.02
N CYS A 238 -2.23 -17.25 -5.58
CA CYS A 238 -1.14 -17.64 -4.69
C CYS A 238 0.20 -17.74 -5.47
N PRO A 239 1.20 -16.89 -5.17
CA PRO A 239 2.45 -16.86 -5.95
C PRO A 239 3.30 -18.12 -5.75
N THR A 240 3.24 -18.72 -4.57
CA THR A 240 4.05 -19.91 -4.23
C THR A 240 3.32 -21.24 -4.44
N ARG A 241 2.10 -21.19 -4.98
CA ARG A 241 1.21 -22.35 -5.17
C ARG A 241 0.94 -23.12 -3.86
N ALA A 242 0.88 -22.40 -2.74
CA ALA A 242 0.58 -22.95 -1.42
C ALA A 242 -0.90 -23.28 -1.22
N MET A 243 -1.81 -22.71 -2.04
CA MET A 243 -3.25 -22.95 -1.93
C MET A 243 -3.67 -24.11 -2.83
N GLY A 244 -3.92 -25.28 -2.24
CA GLY A 244 -4.49 -26.47 -2.88
C GLY A 244 -6.02 -26.54 -2.76
N TYR A 245 -6.62 -27.58 -3.33
CA TYR A 245 -8.08 -27.82 -3.28
C TYR A 245 -8.39 -29.29 -3.03
N SER A 246 -9.38 -29.54 -2.18
CA SER A 246 -10.01 -30.86 -1.98
C SER A 246 -11.52 -30.68 -2.06
N GLU A 247 -12.19 -31.41 -2.95
CA GLU A 247 -13.65 -31.39 -3.10
C GLU A 247 -14.25 -29.97 -3.23
N GLY A 248 -13.57 -29.08 -3.98
CA GLY A 248 -14.02 -27.70 -4.18
C GLY A 248 -13.84 -26.78 -2.96
N ARG A 249 -13.00 -27.16 -1.98
CA ARG A 249 -12.61 -26.33 -0.84
C ARG A 249 -11.11 -26.07 -0.83
N PRO A 250 -10.68 -24.81 -0.61
CA PRO A 250 -9.26 -24.49 -0.56
C PRO A 250 -8.59 -25.01 0.72
N SER A 251 -7.34 -25.46 0.59
CA SER A 251 -6.46 -25.86 1.68
C SER A 251 -5.11 -25.15 1.54
N CYS A 252 -4.50 -24.73 2.65
CA CYS A 252 -3.21 -24.04 2.64
C CYS A 252 -2.09 -25.00 3.07
N ASP A 253 -1.12 -25.23 2.18
CA ASP A 253 0.19 -25.76 2.52
C ASP A 253 0.97 -24.67 3.28
N LYS A 254 1.27 -24.95 4.55
CA LYS A 254 1.92 -23.99 5.44
C LYS A 254 3.41 -23.86 5.16
N ASP A 255 4.04 -24.89 4.59
CA ASP A 255 5.48 -24.91 4.33
C ASP A 255 5.84 -24.07 3.10
N ARG A 256 4.88 -23.86 2.19
CA ARG A 256 5.02 -23.00 1.01
C ARG A 256 4.42 -21.60 1.20
N CYS A 257 3.62 -21.39 2.25
CA CYS A 257 2.95 -20.12 2.49
C CYS A 257 3.96 -19.06 2.95
N ILE A 258 4.07 -17.94 2.23
CA ILE A 258 4.97 -16.84 2.57
C ILE A 258 4.29 -15.68 3.30
N LYS A 259 3.08 -15.90 3.85
CA LYS A 259 2.34 -14.89 4.63
C LYS A 259 2.09 -13.55 3.89
N CYS A 260 2.01 -13.58 2.56
CA CYS A 260 1.76 -12.38 1.75
C CYS A 260 0.30 -11.91 1.76
N GLY A 261 -0.66 -12.77 2.16
CA GLY A 261 -2.09 -12.47 2.24
C GLY A 261 -2.86 -12.41 0.91
N THR A 262 -2.19 -12.47 -0.24
CA THR A 262 -2.79 -12.29 -1.59
C THR A 262 -4.00 -13.18 -1.84
N CYS A 263 -3.98 -14.42 -1.35
CA CYS A 263 -5.08 -15.37 -1.50
C CYS A 263 -6.41 -14.90 -0.88
N TYR A 264 -6.37 -14.17 0.25
CA TYR A 264 -7.55 -13.58 0.87
C TYR A 264 -7.92 -12.25 0.20
N MET A 265 -6.94 -11.41 -0.12
CA MET A 265 -7.16 -10.12 -0.76
C MET A 265 -7.77 -10.24 -2.17
N MET A 266 -7.46 -11.30 -2.92
CA MET A 266 -8.05 -11.54 -4.24
C MET A 266 -9.34 -12.37 -4.18
N CYS A 267 -9.79 -12.79 -3.00
CA CYS A 267 -11.01 -13.56 -2.88
C CYS A 267 -12.23 -12.65 -3.18
N PRO A 268 -13.11 -12.99 -4.13
CA PRO A 268 -14.30 -12.17 -4.42
C PRO A 268 -15.34 -12.17 -3.28
N ARG A 269 -15.06 -12.91 -2.20
CA ARG A 269 -15.90 -13.02 -1.01
C ARG A 269 -15.28 -12.32 0.21
N SER A 270 -14.07 -11.78 0.10
CA SER A 270 -13.50 -10.89 1.14
C SER A 270 -13.93 -9.44 0.90
N TRP A 271 -13.94 -9.01 -0.35
CA TRP A 271 -14.52 -7.74 -0.81
C TRP A 271 -14.87 -7.87 -2.31
N LEU A 272 -15.76 -7.02 -2.82
CA LEU A 272 -16.13 -7.01 -4.24
C LEU A 272 -16.53 -5.59 -4.69
N PRO A 273 -15.72 -4.91 -5.53
CA PRO A 273 -16.01 -3.55 -5.98
C PRO A 273 -16.95 -3.56 -7.20
N GLU A 274 -18.20 -3.98 -7.04
CA GLU A 274 -19.15 -4.16 -8.14
C GLU A 274 -19.31 -2.93 -9.03
N GLY A 275 -19.43 -1.73 -8.43
CA GLY A 275 -19.59 -0.48 -9.19
C GLY A 275 -18.40 -0.18 -10.09
N ARG A 276 -17.18 -0.46 -9.62
CA ARG A 276 -15.96 -0.29 -10.43
C ARG A 276 -15.88 -1.33 -11.55
N ILE A 277 -16.21 -2.58 -11.24
CA ILE A 277 -16.22 -3.67 -12.24
C ILE A 277 -17.19 -3.36 -13.38
N LYS A 278 -18.42 -2.92 -13.06
CA LYS A 278 -19.41 -2.52 -14.05
C LYS A 278 -18.92 -1.36 -14.92
N LYS A 279 -18.36 -0.32 -14.29
CA LYS A 279 -17.76 0.83 -15.00
C LYS A 279 -16.64 0.41 -15.97
N GLU A 280 -15.74 -0.50 -15.59
CA GLU A 280 -14.64 -0.94 -16.45
C GLU A 280 -15.08 -1.92 -17.55
N THR A 281 -16.17 -2.67 -17.33
CA THR A 281 -16.68 -3.67 -18.30
C THR A 281 -17.78 -3.15 -19.20
N GLY A 282 -18.35 -1.98 -18.90
CA GLY A 282 -19.49 -1.41 -19.64
C GLY A 282 -20.81 -2.15 -19.41
N LEU A 283 -20.90 -2.91 -18.31
CA LEU A 283 -22.08 -3.68 -17.90
C LEU A 283 -22.99 -2.89 -16.95
#